data_AF-A0A940L4N5-F1
#
_entry.id   AF-A0A940L4N5-F1
#
_cell.length_a   1.000
_cell.length_b   1.000
_cell.length_c   1.000
_cell.angle_alpha   90.00
_cell.angle_beta   90.00
_cell.angle_gamma   90.00
#
_symmetry.space_group_name_H-M   'P 1'
#
loop_
_entity.id
_entity.type
_entity.pdbx_description
1 polymer ?
#
loop_
_entity_poly.entity_id
_entity_poly.type
_entity_poly.pdbx_seq_one_letter_code
_entity_poly.pdbx_strand_id
1 'polypeptide(L)'
;MGFKFYLKVLFMVGSLGLVIYGIQTLRSQKFNQEVQKEDSALSVLLGSDARPMNWCALETQTVNIYDVAGEIQRTLTDSKDLSAVCEILIGPITKEAAERSVFAKRMVAKDAKGAEKVLEQAPGTPYFRTQGLPFSSPMLEKALQRLSQP
;
A
#
# COMPACT_ATOMS: atom_id res chain seq x y z
N MET A 1 52.91 26.22 5.13
CA MET A 1 51.82 25.46 4.47
C MET A 1 51.21 24.33 5.33
N GLY A 2 51.60 24.11 6.60
CA GLY A 2 51.11 22.96 7.39
C GLY A 2 49.74 23.12 8.07
N PHE A 3 49.40 24.31 8.58
CA PHE A 3 48.20 24.50 9.42
C PHE A 3 46.87 24.23 8.68
N LYS A 4 46.76 24.64 7.41
CA LYS A 4 45.56 24.41 6.58
C LYS A 4 45.35 22.93 6.25
N PHE A 5 46.41 22.12 6.25
CA PHE A 5 46.32 20.69 6.00
C PHE A 5 45.76 19.95 7.21
N TYR A 6 46.29 20.21 8.41
CA TYR A 6 45.78 19.60 9.64
C TYR A 6 44.32 19.98 9.95
N LEU A 7 43.91 21.22 9.67
CA LEU A 7 42.52 21.64 9.82
C LEU A 7 41.56 20.85 8.91
N LYS A 8 41.97 20.58 7.66
CA LYS A 8 41.19 19.77 6.72
C LYS A 8 41.07 18.32 7.18
N VAL A 9 42.16 17.74 7.66
CA VAL A 9 42.15 16.36 8.19
C VAL A 9 41.24 16.26 9.41
N LEU A 10 41.27 17.25 10.31
CA LEU A 10 40.42 17.27 11.51
C LEU A 10 38.93 17.42 11.15
N PHE A 11 38.59 18.25 10.17
CA PHE A 11 37.22 18.35 9.64
C PHE A 11 36.75 17.06 8.97
N MET A 12 37.63 16.40 8.22
CA MET A 12 37.31 15.15 7.52
C MET A 12 37.10 13.99 8.51
N VAL A 13 37.92 13.90 9.56
CA VAL A 13 37.75 12.88 10.60
C VAL A 13 36.54 13.19 11.50
N GLY A 14 36.31 14.47 11.83
CA GLY A 14 35.16 14.91 12.60
C GLY A 14 33.82 14.65 11.88
N SER A 15 33.76 14.93 10.57
CA SER A 15 32.57 14.63 9.77
C SER A 15 32.34 13.13 9.62
N LEU A 16 33.40 12.34 9.44
CA LEU A 16 33.31 10.88 9.41
C LEU A 16 32.76 10.33 10.74
N GLY A 17 33.21 10.86 11.88
CA GLY A 17 32.70 10.49 13.20
C GLY A 17 31.21 10.82 13.37
N LEU A 18 30.77 12.00 12.91
CA LEU A 18 29.35 12.39 12.93
C LEU A 18 28.48 11.50 12.02
N VAL A 19 28.97 11.11 10.84
CA VAL A 19 28.26 10.20 9.93
C VAL A 19 28.16 8.81 10.55
N ILE A 20 29.25 8.29 11.12
CA ILE A 20 29.24 6.98 11.79
C ILE A 20 28.30 6.99 12.99
N TYR A 21 28.32 8.05 13.80
CA TYR A 21 27.40 8.22 14.92
C TYR A 21 25.94 8.26 14.42
N GLY A 22 25.64 9.06 13.39
CA GLY A 22 24.30 9.12 12.78
C GLY A 22 23.81 7.77 12.23
N ILE A 23 24.68 7.00 11.57
CA ILE A 23 24.35 5.65 11.08
C ILE A 23 24.08 4.69 12.25
N GLN A 24 24.82 4.80 13.36
CA GLN A 24 24.56 4.00 14.56
C GLN A 24 23.23 4.37 15.23
N THR A 25 22.86 5.66 15.27
CA THR A 25 21.55 6.09 15.79
C THR A 25 20.40 5.58 14.93
N LEU A 26 20.54 5.62 13.59
CA LEU A 26 19.57 5.05 12.64
C LEU A 26 19.45 3.53 12.75
N ARG A 27 20.53 2.82 13.12
CA ARG A 27 20.52 1.37 13.38
C ARG A 27 20.04 0.99 14.78
N SER A 28 19.78 1.95 15.66
CA SER A 28 19.35 1.63 17.03
C SER A 28 17.92 1.09 17.04
N GLN A 29 17.65 0.10 17.91
CA GLN A 29 16.30 -0.48 18.09
C GLN A 29 15.22 0.57 18.40
N LYS A 30 15.60 1.73 18.96
CA LYS A 30 14.68 2.85 19.22
C LYS A 30 14.17 3.51 17.93
N PHE A 31 15.01 3.64 16.90
CA PHE A 31 14.59 4.16 15.60
C PHE A 31 13.62 3.18 14.90
N ASN A 32 13.91 1.88 14.94
CA ASN A 32 12.96 0.87 14.43
C ASN A 32 11.63 0.86 15.20
N GLN A 33 11.63 1.11 16.50
CA GLN A 33 10.41 1.22 17.30
C GLN A 33 9.63 2.51 17.05
N GLU A 34 10.30 3.64 16.77
CA GLU A 34 9.64 4.91 16.45
C GLU A 34 9.13 4.97 15.01
N VAL A 35 9.80 4.31 14.06
CA VAL A 35 9.31 4.14 12.67
C VAL A 35 8.10 3.21 12.60
N GLN A 36 8.02 2.20 13.48
CA GLN A 36 6.85 1.31 13.57
C GLN A 36 5.65 1.93 14.31
N LYS A 37 5.79 3.13 14.91
CA LYS A 37 4.63 3.86 15.45
C LYS A 37 3.93 4.57 14.31
N GLU A 38 2.68 4.18 14.07
CA GLU A 38 1.82 4.70 13.00
C GLU A 38 1.64 6.24 13.05
N ASP A 39 1.89 6.89 14.19
CA ASP A 39 1.69 8.34 14.40
C ASP A 39 2.95 9.23 14.33
N SER A 40 4.10 8.68 13.93
CA SER A 40 5.36 9.45 13.89
C SER A 40 5.45 10.33 12.63
N ALA A 41 5.69 11.64 12.76
CA ALA A 41 5.89 12.56 11.62
C ALA A 41 7.02 12.14 10.64
N LEU A 42 7.96 11.29 11.10
CA LEU A 42 8.99 10.67 10.27
C LEU A 42 8.48 9.53 9.37
N SER A 43 7.41 8.81 9.75
CA SER A 43 6.79 7.76 8.91
C SER A 43 6.07 8.37 7.71
N VAL A 44 5.52 9.58 7.88
CA VAL A 44 4.92 10.40 6.81
C VAL A 44 5.99 10.95 5.86
N LEU A 45 7.15 11.36 6.37
CA LEU A 45 8.26 11.88 5.57
C LEU A 45 9.08 10.82 4.83
N LEU A 46 9.15 9.59 5.37
CA LEU A 46 9.88 8.47 4.77
C LEU A 46 9.02 7.61 3.82
N GLY A 47 7.75 7.98 3.64
CA GLY A 47 6.81 7.26 2.79
C GLY A 47 6.42 5.94 3.44
N SER A 48 5.37 5.95 4.24
CA SER A 48 4.64 4.76 4.66
C SER A 48 4.02 4.04 3.45
N ASP A 49 4.87 3.31 2.71
CA ASP A 49 4.68 2.13 1.87
C ASP A 49 3.37 1.96 1.07
N ALA A 50 2.70 3.04 0.67
CA ALA A 50 1.57 2.99 -0.25
C ALA A 50 2.09 2.96 -1.70
N ARG A 51 2.17 1.78 -2.32
CA ARG A 51 2.55 1.67 -3.74
C ARG A 51 1.30 1.73 -4.62
N PRO A 52 1.31 2.54 -5.70
CA PRO A 52 0.25 2.45 -6.69
C PRO A 52 0.33 1.10 -7.41
N MET A 53 -0.80 0.41 -7.48
CA MET A 53 -0.97 -0.84 -8.21
C MET A 53 -2.26 -0.77 -9.00
N ASN A 54 -2.25 -1.30 -10.22
CA ASN A 54 -3.47 -1.59 -10.96
C ASN A 54 -3.73 -3.09 -10.89
N TRP A 55 -4.83 -3.48 -10.23
CA TRP A 55 -5.18 -4.89 -10.07
C TRP A 55 -5.97 -5.43 -11.27
N CYS A 56 -6.64 -4.55 -12.03
CA CYS A 56 -7.39 -4.89 -13.24
C CYS A 56 -6.47 -5.25 -14.41
N ALA A 57 -7.04 -5.71 -15.52
CA ALA A 57 -6.33 -5.76 -16.80
C ALA A 57 -6.44 -4.38 -17.49
N LEU A 58 -5.46 -4.01 -18.30
CA LEU A 58 -5.51 -2.77 -19.09
C LEU A 58 -6.72 -2.73 -20.04
N GLU A 59 -7.17 -3.90 -20.52
CA GLU A 59 -8.30 -4.07 -21.44
C GLU A 59 -9.65 -4.31 -20.70
N THR A 60 -9.74 -3.97 -19.41
CA THR A 60 -10.98 -4.18 -18.64
C THR A 60 -12.10 -3.29 -19.18
N GLN A 61 -13.25 -3.90 -19.50
CA GLN A 61 -14.45 -3.19 -19.98
C GLN A 61 -15.53 -3.08 -18.91
N THR A 62 -15.59 -4.05 -18.00
CA THR A 62 -16.62 -4.09 -16.96
C THR A 62 -16.03 -4.48 -15.63
N VAL A 63 -16.48 -3.83 -14.56
CA VAL A 63 -16.20 -4.24 -13.18
C VAL A 63 -17.51 -4.51 -12.48
N ASN A 64 -17.72 -5.76 -12.08
CA ASN A 64 -18.88 -6.18 -11.31
C ASN A 64 -18.54 -6.11 -9.82
N ILE A 65 -19.31 -5.35 -9.06
CA ILE A 65 -19.20 -5.23 -7.60
C ILE A 65 -20.24 -6.17 -6.99
N TYR A 66 -19.77 -7.06 -6.12
CA TYR A 66 -20.58 -8.06 -5.46
C TYR A 66 -20.86 -7.64 -4.03
N ASP A 67 -22.07 -7.89 -3.54
CA ASP A 67 -22.43 -7.78 -2.12
C ASP A 67 -21.77 -8.92 -1.28
N VAL A 68 -21.86 -8.83 0.03
CA VAL A 68 -21.40 -9.86 0.98
C VAL A 68 -22.13 -11.20 0.79
N ALA A 69 -23.39 -11.20 0.34
CA ALA A 69 -24.14 -12.41 -0.03
C ALA A 69 -23.78 -12.95 -1.44
N GLY A 70 -22.91 -12.25 -2.18
CA GLY A 70 -22.39 -12.69 -3.48
C GLY A 70 -23.28 -12.31 -4.67
N GLU A 71 -24.25 -11.42 -4.50
CA GLU A 71 -25.06 -10.90 -5.59
C GLU A 71 -24.40 -9.68 -6.24
N ILE A 72 -24.64 -9.45 -7.53
CA ILE A 72 -24.10 -8.25 -8.22
C ILE A 72 -24.87 -7.03 -7.74
N GLN A 73 -24.21 -6.19 -6.94
CA GLN A 73 -24.77 -4.93 -6.46
C GLN A 73 -24.73 -3.85 -7.55
N ARG A 74 -23.62 -3.77 -8.29
CA ARG A 74 -23.41 -2.74 -9.31
C ARG A 74 -22.45 -3.20 -10.39
N THR A 75 -22.70 -2.79 -11.63
CA THR A 75 -21.78 -3.01 -12.75
C THR A 75 -21.27 -1.66 -13.22
N LEU A 76 -19.95 -1.49 -13.21
CA LEU A 76 -19.27 -0.29 -13.72
C LEU A 76 -18.81 -0.55 -15.14
N THR A 77 -19.20 0.33 -16.06
CA THR A 77 -18.81 0.28 -17.48
C THR A 77 -18.16 1.58 -17.95
N ASP A 78 -18.31 2.66 -17.19
CA ASP A 78 -17.74 3.97 -17.52
C ASP A 78 -16.25 4.01 -17.20
N SER A 79 -15.46 4.53 -18.14
CA SER A 79 -13.99 4.58 -18.03
C SER A 79 -13.49 5.30 -16.78
N LYS A 80 -14.19 6.36 -16.33
CA LYS A 80 -13.86 7.10 -15.10
C LYS A 80 -14.03 6.25 -13.85
N ASP A 81 -15.12 5.50 -13.77
CA ASP A 81 -15.42 4.65 -12.62
C ASP A 81 -14.51 3.42 -12.60
N LEU A 82 -14.19 2.87 -13.78
CA LEU A 82 -13.23 1.78 -13.93
C LEU A 82 -11.84 2.20 -13.44
N SER A 83 -11.31 3.34 -13.90
CA SER A 83 -10.00 3.83 -13.44
C SER A 83 -9.96 4.05 -11.93
N ALA A 84 -11.02 4.64 -11.36
CA ALA A 84 -11.09 4.94 -9.93
C ALA A 84 -11.06 3.70 -9.03
N VAL A 85 -11.55 2.55 -9.51
CA VAL A 85 -11.61 1.29 -8.74
C VAL A 85 -10.42 0.37 -9.07
N CYS A 86 -9.87 0.48 -10.27
CA CYS A 86 -8.73 -0.32 -10.71
C CYS A 86 -7.38 0.18 -10.19
N GLU A 87 -7.21 1.50 -10.06
CA GLU A 87 -6.01 2.11 -9.50
C GLU A 87 -6.12 2.18 -7.97
N ILE A 88 -5.30 1.39 -7.30
CA ILE A 88 -5.34 1.24 -5.84
C ILE A 88 -3.98 1.57 -5.25
N LEU A 89 -4.00 2.11 -4.02
CA LEU A 89 -2.81 2.19 -3.20
C LEU A 89 -2.76 0.95 -2.31
N ILE A 90 -1.73 0.14 -2.49
CA ILE A 90 -1.46 -1.04 -1.65
C ILE A 90 -0.56 -0.64 -0.50
N GLY A 91 -0.97 -0.96 0.73
CA GLY A 91 -0.20 -0.78 1.95
C GLY A 91 0.24 -2.13 2.53
N PRO A 92 1.07 -2.08 3.59
CA PRO A 92 1.55 -3.28 4.27
C PRO A 92 0.39 -4.03 4.96
N ILE A 93 0.53 -5.36 5.03
CA ILE A 93 -0.35 -6.25 5.80
C ILE A 93 0.53 -7.16 6.66
N THR A 94 0.11 -7.39 7.91
CA THR A 94 0.83 -8.33 8.80
C THR A 94 0.56 -9.78 8.37
N LYS A 95 1.52 -10.67 8.62
CA LYS A 95 1.39 -12.09 8.26
C LYS A 95 0.20 -12.74 8.98
N GLU A 96 -0.01 -12.36 10.24
CA GLU A 96 -1.11 -12.84 11.06
C GLU A 96 -2.47 -12.40 10.52
N ALA A 97 -2.57 -11.17 10.00
CA ALA A 97 -3.80 -10.68 9.36
C ALA A 97 -4.05 -11.43 8.03
N ALA A 98 -3.01 -11.58 7.21
CA ALA A 98 -3.11 -12.29 5.93
C ALA A 98 -3.55 -13.76 6.09
N GLU A 99 -3.08 -14.46 7.13
CA GLU A 99 -3.39 -15.88 7.37
C GLU A 99 -4.76 -16.10 8.03
N ARG A 100 -5.23 -15.16 8.86
CA ARG A 100 -6.51 -15.28 9.58
C ARG A 100 -7.71 -14.75 8.81
N SER A 101 -7.48 -13.92 7.81
CA SER A 101 -8.53 -13.32 7.01
C SER A 101 -9.21 -14.34 6.09
N VAL A 102 -10.54 -14.43 6.19
CA VAL A 102 -11.37 -15.11 5.20
C VAL A 102 -11.70 -14.11 4.10
N PHE A 103 -11.11 -14.31 2.93
CA PHE A 103 -11.33 -13.45 1.77
C PHE A 103 -12.55 -13.93 1.00
N ALA A 104 -13.49 -13.02 0.76
CA ALA A 104 -14.68 -13.24 -0.03
C ALA A 104 -14.64 -12.39 -1.31
N LYS A 105 -15.22 -12.92 -2.39
CA LYS A 105 -15.30 -12.23 -3.69
C LYS A 105 -16.02 -10.90 -3.53
N ARG A 106 -15.36 -9.79 -3.89
CA ARG A 106 -15.94 -8.44 -3.79
C ARG A 106 -16.04 -7.74 -5.13
N MET A 107 -15.05 -7.89 -6.01
CA MET A 107 -15.07 -7.30 -7.34
C MET A 107 -14.53 -8.26 -8.40
N VAL A 108 -15.06 -8.15 -9.62
CA VAL A 108 -14.54 -8.87 -10.79
C VAL A 108 -14.40 -7.92 -11.96
N ALA A 109 -13.16 -7.74 -12.40
CA ALA A 109 -12.84 -7.06 -13.64
C ALA A 109 -12.91 -8.07 -14.80
N LYS A 110 -13.66 -7.75 -15.85
CA LYS A 110 -13.73 -8.55 -17.09
C LYS A 110 -13.24 -7.75 -18.28
N ASP A 111 -12.43 -8.39 -19.12
CA ASP A 111 -12.04 -7.86 -20.42
C ASP A 111 -13.03 -8.25 -21.54
N ALA A 112 -12.79 -7.74 -22.75
CA ALA A 112 -13.59 -8.04 -23.94
C ALA A 112 -13.52 -9.52 -24.39
N LYS A 113 -12.47 -10.23 -23.97
CA LYS A 113 -12.16 -11.61 -24.36
C LYS A 113 -12.69 -12.62 -23.34
N GLY A 114 -13.29 -12.16 -22.24
CA GLY A 114 -13.83 -12.97 -21.15
C GLY A 114 -12.82 -13.33 -20.08
N ALA A 115 -11.61 -12.77 -20.08
CA ALA A 115 -10.67 -12.96 -18.97
C ALA A 115 -11.16 -12.21 -17.73
N GLU A 116 -11.17 -12.91 -16.61
CA GLU A 116 -11.63 -12.38 -15.32
C GLU A 116 -10.46 -12.21 -14.36
N LYS A 117 -10.38 -11.05 -13.71
CA LYS A 117 -9.58 -10.86 -12.51
C LYS A 117 -10.50 -10.64 -11.33
N VAL A 118 -10.28 -11.40 -10.27
CA VAL A 118 -11.09 -11.34 -9.06
C VAL A 118 -10.32 -10.59 -7.99
N LEU A 119 -10.99 -9.63 -7.38
CA LEU A 119 -10.56 -9.01 -6.15
C LEU A 119 -11.45 -9.50 -5.00
N GLU A 120 -10.80 -10.01 -3.98
CA GLU A 120 -11.42 -10.51 -2.77
C GLU A 120 -11.13 -9.56 -1.61
N GLN A 121 -12.07 -9.45 -0.67
CA GLN A 121 -11.95 -8.62 0.52
C GLN A 121 -12.22 -9.48 1.76
N ALA A 122 -11.47 -9.23 2.83
CA ALA A 122 -11.84 -9.73 4.15
C ALA A 122 -12.96 -8.84 4.75
N PRO A 123 -14.15 -9.37 5.04
CA PRO A 123 -15.32 -8.58 5.42
C PRO A 123 -15.05 -7.61 6.57
N GLY A 124 -15.45 -6.35 6.40
CA GLY A 124 -15.32 -5.31 7.43
C GLY A 124 -13.88 -4.90 7.76
N THR A 125 -12.93 -5.20 6.88
CA THR A 125 -11.53 -4.80 7.04
C THR A 125 -10.98 -4.13 5.78
N PRO A 126 -9.89 -3.34 5.90
CA PRO A 126 -9.18 -2.77 4.76
C PRO A 126 -8.30 -3.80 4.03
N TYR A 127 -8.46 -5.10 4.26
CA TYR A 127 -7.61 -6.14 3.68
C TYR A 127 -8.24 -6.75 2.44
N PHE A 128 -7.43 -6.83 1.38
CA PHE A 128 -7.82 -7.30 0.07
C PHE A 128 -6.83 -8.34 -0.42
N ARG A 129 -7.27 -9.15 -1.38
CA ARG A 129 -6.44 -10.14 -2.06
C ARG A 129 -6.73 -10.14 -3.55
N THR A 130 -5.67 -10.10 -4.35
CA THR A 130 -5.75 -10.30 -5.80
C THR A 130 -4.79 -11.41 -6.20
N GLN A 131 -5.27 -12.40 -6.95
CA GLN A 131 -4.42 -13.51 -7.45
C GLN A 131 -3.60 -14.22 -6.34
N GLY A 132 -4.15 -14.30 -5.12
CA GLY A 132 -3.47 -14.91 -3.98
C GLY A 132 -2.53 -13.99 -3.19
N LEU A 133 -2.30 -12.75 -3.63
CA LEU A 133 -1.45 -11.78 -2.95
C LEU A 133 -2.28 -10.85 -2.05
N PRO A 134 -2.13 -10.91 -0.72
CA PRO A 134 -2.85 -10.06 0.21
C PRO A 134 -2.19 -8.69 0.35
N PHE A 135 -2.98 -7.65 0.55
CA PHE A 135 -2.54 -6.28 0.75
C PHE A 135 -3.58 -5.48 1.56
N SER A 136 -3.20 -4.34 2.12
CA SER A 136 -4.15 -3.40 2.72
C SER A 136 -4.47 -2.25 1.76
N SER A 137 -5.71 -1.78 1.71
CA SER A 137 -6.09 -0.59 0.95
C SER A 137 -7.28 0.15 1.58
N PRO A 138 -7.01 1.07 2.52
CA PRO A 138 -8.07 1.88 3.15
C PRO A 138 -8.83 2.75 2.15
N MET A 139 -8.18 3.16 1.05
CA MET A 139 -8.84 3.95 -0.01
C MET A 139 -9.88 3.14 -0.76
N LEU A 140 -9.55 1.89 -1.09
CA LEU A 140 -10.47 1.00 -1.79
C LEU A 140 -11.67 0.64 -0.92
N GLU A 141 -11.44 0.41 0.38
CA GLU A 141 -12.52 0.21 1.34
C GLU A 141 -13.49 1.40 1.37
N LYS A 142 -12.97 2.63 1.45
CA LYS A 142 -13.80 3.85 1.39
C LYS A 142 -14.52 4.01 0.06
N ALA A 143 -13.88 3.69 -1.06
CA ALA A 143 -14.50 3.74 -2.39
C ALA A 143 -15.67 2.75 -2.48
N LEU A 144 -15.48 1.51 -2.00
CA LEU A 144 -16.52 0.49 -1.93
C LEU A 144 -17.69 0.90 -1.05
N GLN A 145 -17.42 1.49 0.13
CA GLN A 145 -18.47 2.01 1.01
C GLN A 145 -19.32 3.08 0.31
N ARG A 146 -18.68 4.03 -0.39
CA ARG A 146 -19.40 5.06 -1.17
C ARG A 146 -20.22 4.45 -2.31
N LEU A 147 -19.68 3.47 -3.02
CA LEU A 147 -20.38 2.80 -4.12
C LEU A 147 -21.53 1.92 -3.65
N SER A 148 -21.51 1.50 -2.38
CA SER A 148 -22.60 0.76 -1.73
C SER A 148 -23.69 1.64 -1.10
N GLN A 149 -23.45 2.96 -1.00
CA GLN A 149 -24.48 3.91 -0.57
C GLN A 149 -25.38 4.27 -1.77
N PRO A 150 -26.71 4.38 -1.57
CA PRO A 150 -27.69 4.65 -2.62
C PRO A 150 -27.53 6.01 -3.28
#